data_AF-A0A329W1S2-F1
#
_entry.id   AF-A0A329W1S2-F1
#
_cell.length_a   1.000
_cell.length_b   1.000
_cell.length_c   1.000
_cell.angle_alpha   90.00
_cell.angle_beta   90.00
_cell.angle_gamma   90.00
#
_symmetry.space_group_name_H-M   'P 1'
#
loop_
_entity.id
_entity.type
_entity.pdbx_description
1 polymer ?
#
loop_
_entity_poly.entity_id
_entity_poly.type
_entity_poly.pdbx_seq_one_letter_code
_entity_poly.pdbx_strand_id
1 'polypeptide(L)'
;MKEKNIEDIEELQSLVDNQVPSYLSIIGNYVGELNEMYLTHPTGSQSLLPHTIEANGVWHCSYLSVPRIGPNTNPNVNSPLLFQVSTFAEHVGNIWVFQEARSIKGVMKFYVGEKFNYLAAKEIRNFNPQTMASKYLKLVCGTPGNLTSLTPVLY
;
A
#
# COMPACT_ATOMS: atom_id res chain seq x y z
N MET A 1 16.32 10.41 -34.20
CA MET A 1 15.89 9.13 -33.59
C MET A 1 16.82 8.67 -32.47
N LYS A 2 18.15 8.90 -32.55
CA LYS A 2 19.09 8.54 -31.47
C LYS A 2 19.06 9.49 -30.25
N GLU A 3 18.88 10.80 -30.45
CA GLU A 3 18.88 11.79 -29.36
C GLU A 3 17.70 11.61 -28.40
N LYS A 4 16.48 11.40 -28.92
CA LYS A 4 15.30 11.10 -28.11
C LYS A 4 15.49 9.90 -27.18
N ASN A 5 16.17 8.85 -27.65
CA ASN A 5 16.42 7.66 -26.84
C ASN A 5 17.41 7.92 -25.70
N ILE A 6 18.32 8.90 -25.85
CA ILE A 6 19.28 9.26 -24.81
C ILE A 6 18.58 10.11 -23.75
N GLU A 7 17.78 11.10 -24.17
CA GLU A 7 16.95 11.93 -23.26
C GLU A 7 15.99 11.07 -22.44
N ASP A 8 15.30 10.11 -23.06
CA ASP A 8 14.39 9.19 -22.38
C ASP A 8 15.14 8.32 -21.33
N ILE A 9 16.40 7.94 -21.60
CA ILE A 9 17.23 7.15 -20.67
C ILE A 9 17.69 7.99 -19.48
N GLU A 10 18.14 9.23 -19.72
CA GLU A 10 18.59 10.14 -18.66
C GLU A 10 17.42 10.52 -17.74
N GLU A 11 16.23 10.73 -18.30
CA GLU A 11 15.01 10.96 -17.51
C GLU A 11 14.70 9.74 -16.62
N LEU A 12 14.74 8.52 -17.18
CA LEU A 12 14.51 7.30 -16.42
C LEU A 12 15.54 7.08 -15.31
N GLN A 13 16.82 7.35 -15.56
CA GLN A 13 17.87 7.27 -14.54
C GLN A 13 17.63 8.27 -13.42
N SER A 14 17.35 9.54 -13.77
CA SER A 14 17.00 10.57 -12.80
C SER A 14 15.76 10.19 -11.98
N LEU A 15 14.74 9.59 -12.60
CA LEU A 15 13.57 9.08 -11.89
C LEU A 15 13.95 8.00 -10.89
N VAL A 16 14.83 7.06 -11.23
CA VAL A 16 15.28 5.96 -10.35
C VAL A 16 16.14 6.47 -9.20
N ASP A 17 17.12 7.33 -9.49
CA ASP A 17 18.09 7.84 -8.51
C ASP A 17 17.42 8.74 -7.47
N ASN A 18 16.38 9.47 -7.86
CA ASN A 18 15.65 10.37 -6.98
C ASN A 18 14.42 9.72 -6.31
N GLN A 19 14.24 8.40 -6.42
CA GLN A 19 13.09 7.74 -5.78
C GLN A 19 13.26 7.63 -4.27
N VAL A 20 12.37 8.32 -3.58
CA VAL A 20 12.16 8.17 -2.15
C VAL A 20 11.47 6.83 -1.84
N PRO A 21 12.08 5.90 -1.07
CA PRO A 21 11.37 4.72 -0.57
C PRO A 21 10.31 5.11 0.47
N SER A 22 9.23 4.33 0.54
CA SER A 22 8.14 4.51 1.50
C SER A 22 8.10 3.37 2.51
N TYR A 23 7.94 3.72 3.78
CA TYR A 23 7.82 2.77 4.88
C TYR A 23 6.58 3.09 5.71
N LEU A 24 5.89 2.05 6.16
CA LEU A 24 4.84 2.13 7.18
C LEU A 24 5.45 1.79 8.53
N SER A 25 5.15 2.60 9.55
CA SER A 25 5.63 2.39 10.92
C SER A 25 4.51 2.10 11.91
N ILE A 26 3.28 2.51 11.59
CA ILE A 26 2.09 2.19 12.36
C ILE A 26 0.95 1.92 11.39
N ILE A 27 0.17 0.86 11.65
CA ILE A 27 -1.01 0.52 10.86
C ILE A 27 -2.22 0.44 11.79
N GLY A 28 -3.23 1.26 11.55
CA GLY A 28 -4.47 1.29 12.31
C GLY A 28 -5.65 0.69 11.54
N ASN A 29 -6.44 -0.15 12.20
CA ASN A 29 -7.66 -0.72 11.66
C ASN A 29 -8.89 -0.04 12.26
N TYR A 30 -9.58 0.81 11.50
CA TYR A 30 -10.88 1.41 11.89
C TYR A 30 -11.97 0.98 10.91
N VAL A 31 -11.90 -0.28 10.47
CA VAL A 31 -12.82 -0.88 9.52
C VAL A 31 -13.94 -1.57 10.31
N GLY A 32 -14.99 -0.83 10.65
CA GLY A 32 -16.12 -1.38 11.44
C GLY A 32 -15.74 -1.81 12.86
N GLU A 33 -16.72 -2.35 13.60
CA GLU A 33 -16.56 -2.66 15.03
C GLU A 33 -16.01 -4.05 15.33
N LEU A 34 -16.19 -5.02 14.42
CA LEU A 34 -15.86 -6.44 14.63
C LEU A 34 -14.95 -7.02 13.54
N ASN A 35 -14.39 -6.17 12.66
CA ASN A 35 -13.49 -6.67 11.62
C ASN A 35 -12.03 -6.54 12.07
N GLU A 36 -11.30 -7.60 11.82
CA GLU A 36 -9.86 -7.69 11.98
C GLU A 36 -9.18 -7.54 10.62
N MET A 37 -7.91 -7.15 10.67
CA MET A 37 -7.10 -7.00 9.48
C MET A 37 -5.82 -7.81 9.60
N TYR A 38 -5.50 -8.54 8.55
CA TYR A 38 -4.34 -9.41 8.46
C TYR A 38 -3.43 -8.91 7.34
N LEU A 39 -2.20 -8.53 7.68
CA LEU A 39 -1.20 -8.28 6.64
C LEU A 39 -0.65 -9.61 6.13
N THR A 40 -0.79 -9.86 4.84
CA THR A 40 -0.25 -11.05 4.16
C THR A 40 0.62 -10.63 2.98
N HIS A 41 1.63 -11.43 2.69
CA HIS A 41 2.38 -11.30 1.45
C HIS A 41 1.65 -12.07 0.34
N PRO A 42 1.34 -11.47 -0.83
CA PRO A 42 0.55 -12.12 -1.87
C PRO A 42 1.17 -13.41 -2.45
N THR A 43 2.48 -13.57 -2.31
CA THR A 43 3.22 -14.76 -2.78
C THR A 43 3.50 -15.80 -1.69
N GLY A 44 3.06 -15.57 -0.44
CA GLY A 44 3.13 -16.57 0.64
C GLY A 44 4.53 -16.98 1.12
N SER A 45 5.60 -16.23 0.82
CA SER A 45 6.96 -16.51 1.35
C SER A 45 7.61 -15.28 2.00
N GLN A 46 8.33 -15.55 3.09
CA GLN A 46 8.82 -14.71 4.20
C GLN A 46 9.27 -13.27 3.82
N SER A 47 8.91 -12.24 4.57
CA SER A 47 9.18 -12.12 6.01
C SER A 47 8.05 -11.40 6.76
N LEU A 48 7.70 -11.98 7.91
CA LEU A 48 6.70 -11.57 8.89
C LEU A 48 5.27 -12.08 8.58
N LEU A 49 4.84 -12.93 9.49
CA LEU A 49 3.59 -13.69 9.59
C LEU A 49 2.34 -12.82 9.35
N PRO A 50 1.15 -13.43 9.15
CA PRO A 50 -0.10 -12.68 9.32
C PRO A 50 -0.05 -11.91 10.65
N HIS A 51 -0.02 -10.58 10.54
CA HIS A 51 -0.15 -9.70 11.69
C HIS A 51 -1.60 -9.27 11.79
N THR A 52 -2.26 -9.72 12.85
CA THR A 52 -3.63 -9.34 13.16
C THR A 52 -3.66 -7.96 13.80
N ILE A 53 -4.50 -7.09 13.25
CA ILE A 53 -4.83 -5.77 13.78
C ILE A 53 -6.32 -5.82 14.10
N GLU A 54 -6.67 -5.90 15.38
CA GLU A 54 -8.05 -5.95 15.85
C GLU A 54 -8.84 -4.70 15.45
N ALA A 55 -10.17 -4.76 15.56
CA ALA A 55 -11.02 -3.60 15.30
C ALA A 55 -10.68 -2.43 16.23
N ASN A 56 -10.48 -1.24 15.65
CA ASN A 56 -9.94 -0.04 16.31
C ASN A 56 -8.52 -0.20 16.88
N GLY A 57 -7.85 -1.31 16.54
CA GLY A 57 -6.51 -1.65 16.97
C GLY A 57 -5.44 -0.94 16.15
N VAL A 58 -4.25 -0.89 16.73
CA VAL A 58 -3.06 -0.29 16.13
C VAL A 58 -1.92 -1.28 16.23
N TRP A 59 -1.31 -1.58 15.08
CA TRP A 59 -0.11 -2.38 15.02
C TRP A 59 1.11 -1.49 14.80
N HIS A 60 2.04 -1.56 15.75
CA HIS A 60 3.32 -0.89 15.68
C HIS A 60 4.32 -1.80 14.95
N CYS A 61 4.77 -1.37 13.77
CA CYS A 61 5.78 -2.09 13.00
C CYS A 61 6.99 -1.17 12.85
N SER A 62 8.20 -1.59 13.20
CA SER A 62 9.29 -0.62 13.24
C SER A 62 9.56 0.01 11.86
N TYR A 63 9.55 -0.77 10.77
CA TYR A 63 9.70 -0.29 9.38
C TYR A 63 9.18 -1.32 8.35
N LEU A 64 7.89 -1.32 8.03
CA LEU A 64 7.36 -2.14 6.93
C LEU A 64 7.61 -1.46 5.58
N SER A 65 8.47 -2.06 4.76
CA SER A 65 8.76 -1.56 3.40
C SER A 65 7.54 -1.68 2.50
N VAL A 66 7.19 -0.61 1.79
CA VAL A 66 6.09 -0.61 0.82
C VAL A 66 6.65 -0.91 -0.58
N PRO A 67 6.21 -2.01 -1.23
CA PRO A 67 6.69 -2.41 -2.54
C PRO A 67 6.39 -1.36 -3.61
N ARG A 68 7.37 -1.13 -4.50
CA ARG A 68 7.23 -0.22 -5.65
C ARG A 68 6.59 -0.95 -6.83
N ILE A 69 5.44 -0.49 -7.28
CA ILE A 69 4.68 -1.12 -8.36
C ILE A 69 4.44 -0.09 -9.46
N GLY A 70 4.78 -0.46 -10.68
CA GLY A 70 4.47 0.27 -11.91
C GLY A 70 3.45 -0.49 -12.76
N PRO A 71 3.00 0.11 -13.88
CA PRO A 71 1.96 -0.47 -14.74
C PRO A 71 2.35 -1.82 -15.36
N ASN A 72 3.66 -2.08 -15.50
CA ASN A 72 4.21 -3.29 -16.11
C ASN A 72 4.91 -4.21 -15.09
N THR A 73 4.81 -3.93 -13.80
CA THR A 73 5.41 -4.78 -12.76
C THR A 73 4.67 -6.12 -12.71
N ASN A 74 5.41 -7.23 -12.75
CA ASN A 74 4.84 -8.56 -12.52
C ASN A 74 4.50 -8.72 -11.02
N PRO A 75 3.22 -8.78 -10.64
CA PRO A 75 2.82 -8.83 -9.23
C PRO A 75 3.19 -10.17 -8.56
N ASN A 76 3.60 -11.19 -9.30
CA ASN A 76 4.09 -12.45 -8.72
C ASN A 76 5.58 -12.38 -8.33
N VAL A 77 6.32 -11.39 -8.84
CA VAL A 77 7.75 -11.17 -8.54
C VAL A 77 7.92 -10.08 -7.51
N ASN A 78 7.18 -8.98 -7.67
CA ASN A 78 7.16 -7.87 -6.73
C ASN A 78 5.71 -7.50 -6.49
N SER A 79 5.17 -7.95 -5.36
CA SER A 79 3.75 -7.84 -5.06
C SER A 79 3.46 -6.61 -4.21
N PRO A 80 2.30 -5.94 -4.38
CA PRO A 80 1.81 -4.98 -3.40
C PRO A 80 1.62 -5.63 -2.02
N LEU A 81 1.58 -4.83 -0.95
CA LEU A 81 1.12 -5.32 0.35
C LEU A 81 -0.36 -5.70 0.26
N LEU A 82 -0.75 -6.83 0.86
CA LEU A 82 -2.13 -7.28 0.93
C LEU A 82 -2.62 -7.28 2.39
N PHE A 83 -3.59 -6.43 2.67
CA PHE A 83 -4.34 -6.45 3.90
C PHE A 83 -5.66 -7.18 3.66
N GLN A 84 -5.82 -8.36 4.27
CA GLN A 84 -7.06 -9.10 4.26
C GLN A 84 -7.92 -8.66 5.43
N VAL A 85 -9.15 -8.24 5.17
CA VAL A 85 -10.12 -7.88 6.19
C VAL A 85 -11.02 -9.07 6.40
N SER A 86 -11.22 -9.45 7.67
CA SER A 86 -12.07 -10.58 8.05
C SER A 86 -12.87 -10.23 9.30
N THR A 87 -14.01 -10.87 9.49
CA THR A 87 -14.67 -10.95 10.80
C THR A 87 -14.18 -12.21 11.54
N PHE A 88 -14.67 -12.43 12.75
CA PHE A 88 -14.48 -13.70 13.46
C PHE A 88 -15.05 -14.92 12.68
N ALA A 89 -15.93 -14.71 11.70
CA ALA A 89 -16.65 -15.76 11.00
C ALA A 89 -16.27 -15.90 9.52
N GLU A 90 -15.88 -14.82 8.84
CA GLU A 90 -15.68 -14.83 7.39
C GLU A 90 -14.70 -13.78 6.86
N HIS A 91 -14.18 -14.04 5.67
CA HIS A 91 -13.41 -13.06 4.91
C HIS A 91 -14.35 -11.98 4.33
N VAL A 92 -14.00 -10.71 4.54
CA VAL A 92 -14.78 -9.54 4.09
C VAL A 92 -14.22 -8.97 2.79
N GLY A 93 -12.90 -8.96 2.62
CA GLY A 93 -12.28 -8.52 1.37
C GLY A 93 -10.82 -8.10 1.51
N ASN A 94 -10.26 -7.62 0.40
CA ASN A 94 -8.83 -7.35 0.27
C ASN A 94 -8.54 -5.87 -0.01
N ILE A 95 -7.50 -5.35 0.65
CA ILE A 95 -6.96 -4.01 0.43
C ILE A 95 -5.48 -4.15 0.02
N TRP A 96 -5.17 -3.65 -1.16
CA TRP A 96 -3.83 -3.70 -1.74
C TRP A 96 -3.15 -2.35 -1.60
N VAL A 97 -1.91 -2.30 -1.13
CA VAL A 97 -1.15 -1.05 -0.91
C VAL A 97 0.23 -1.13 -1.55
N PHE A 98 0.65 -0.07 -2.25
CA PHE A 98 1.95 -0.01 -2.93
C PHE A 98 2.44 1.43 -3.12
N GLN A 99 3.72 1.59 -3.45
CA GLN A 99 4.31 2.84 -3.89
C GLN A 99 4.31 2.94 -5.42
N GLU A 100 3.87 4.06 -5.98
CA GLU A 100 3.89 4.35 -7.42
C GLU A 100 5.34 4.45 -7.93
N ALA A 101 5.74 3.48 -8.75
CA ALA A 101 7.10 3.42 -9.30
C ALA A 101 7.41 4.56 -10.28
N ARG A 102 6.41 5.25 -10.85
CA ARG A 102 6.63 6.40 -11.74
C ARG A 102 6.75 7.74 -11.01
N SER A 103 6.65 7.76 -9.68
CA SER A 103 6.71 8.98 -8.89
C SER A 103 8.00 9.06 -8.07
N ILE A 104 8.81 10.10 -8.31
CA ILE A 104 9.97 10.42 -7.46
C ILE A 104 9.60 10.77 -6.02
N LYS A 105 8.38 11.25 -5.81
CA LYS A 105 7.87 11.73 -4.51
C LYS A 105 7.48 10.62 -3.54
N GLY A 106 7.61 9.34 -3.91
CA GLY A 106 7.21 8.22 -3.06
C GLY A 106 5.69 8.05 -2.87
N VAL A 107 4.87 8.49 -3.82
CA VAL A 107 3.39 8.44 -3.72
C VAL A 107 2.92 7.03 -3.43
N MET A 108 2.14 6.85 -2.36
CA MET A 108 1.50 5.57 -2.06
C MET A 108 0.07 5.52 -2.60
N LYS A 109 -0.31 4.35 -3.12
CA LYS A 109 -1.60 4.06 -3.69
C LYS A 109 -2.22 2.83 -3.04
N PHE A 110 -3.54 2.75 -3.12
CA PHE A 110 -4.30 1.62 -2.65
C PHE A 110 -5.39 1.20 -3.62
N TYR A 111 -5.79 -0.07 -3.56
CA TYR A 111 -6.93 -0.61 -4.29
C TYR A 111 -7.72 -1.56 -3.39
N VAL A 112 -9.05 -1.53 -3.47
CA VAL A 112 -9.94 -2.44 -2.74
C VAL A 112 -10.58 -3.38 -3.74
N GLY A 113 -10.42 -4.69 -3.55
CA GLY A 113 -11.01 -5.71 -4.39
C GLY A 113 -10.27 -7.04 -4.34
N GLU A 114 -10.91 -8.11 -4.83
CA GLU A 114 -10.41 -9.49 -4.73
C GLU A 114 -9.01 -9.70 -5.33
N LYS A 115 -8.71 -9.03 -6.45
CA LYS A 115 -7.44 -9.14 -7.16
C LYS A 115 -6.84 -7.77 -7.36
N PHE A 116 -5.53 -7.67 -7.24
CA PHE A 116 -4.82 -6.42 -7.46
C PHE A 116 -5.14 -5.78 -8.84
N ASN A 117 -5.44 -4.48 -8.85
CA ASN A 117 -5.64 -3.69 -10.07
C ASN A 117 -4.94 -2.33 -9.95
N TYR A 118 -3.80 -2.20 -10.64
CA TYR A 118 -3.00 -0.98 -10.66
C TYR A 118 -3.76 0.23 -11.24
N LEU A 119 -4.51 0.04 -12.33
CA LEU A 119 -5.21 1.14 -13.02
C LEU A 119 -6.39 1.70 -12.22
N ALA A 120 -7.02 0.85 -11.41
CA ALA A 120 -8.11 1.26 -10.53
C ALA A 120 -7.62 1.78 -9.16
N ALA A 121 -6.32 1.75 -8.90
CA ALA A 121 -5.74 2.18 -7.64
C ALA A 121 -5.83 3.71 -7.47
N LYS A 122 -6.10 4.14 -6.25
CA LYS A 122 -6.25 5.53 -5.85
C LYS A 122 -5.07 5.96 -4.99
N GLU A 123 -4.70 7.23 -5.03
CA GLU A 123 -3.70 7.78 -4.13
C GLU A 123 -4.23 7.85 -2.70
N ILE A 124 -3.36 7.55 -1.73
CA ILE A 124 -3.68 7.69 -0.31
C ILE A 124 -3.66 9.17 0.08
N ARG A 125 -4.70 9.66 0.77
CA ARG A 125 -4.84 11.07 1.13
C ARG A 125 -3.85 11.49 2.22
N ASN A 126 -3.59 12.80 2.31
CA ASN A 126 -2.65 13.44 3.24
C ASN A 126 -1.20 12.96 3.10
N PHE A 127 -0.83 12.54 1.90
CA PHE A 127 0.55 12.24 1.57
C PHE A 127 1.38 13.54 1.52
N ASN A 128 2.17 13.80 2.56
CA ASN A 128 3.25 14.78 2.48
C ASN A 128 4.54 14.07 1.98
N PRO A 129 5.07 14.41 0.79
CA PRO A 129 6.32 13.84 0.28
C PRO A 129 7.55 14.25 1.09
N GLN A 130 7.49 15.32 1.89
CA GLN A 130 8.64 15.83 2.64
C GLN A 130 8.89 15.08 3.96
N THR A 131 7.88 14.40 4.52
CA THR A 131 8.04 13.57 5.71
C THR A 131 8.37 12.13 5.30
N MET A 132 9.68 11.84 5.22
CA MET A 132 10.22 10.58 4.70
C MET A 132 10.47 9.49 5.74
N ALA A 133 10.45 9.79 7.05
CA ALA A 133 11.05 8.89 8.03
C ALA A 133 10.17 7.71 8.46
N SER A 134 8.85 7.86 8.50
CA SER A 134 7.94 6.85 9.06
C SER A 134 6.51 7.35 8.84
N LYS A 135 5.67 6.57 8.13
CA LYS A 135 4.30 6.97 7.86
C LYS A 135 3.34 6.08 8.63
N TYR A 136 2.35 6.70 9.26
CA TYR A 136 1.30 5.95 9.91
C TYR A 136 0.14 5.80 8.92
N LEU A 137 -0.24 4.57 8.61
CA LEU A 137 -1.39 4.25 7.76
C LEU A 137 -2.59 3.96 8.63
N LYS A 138 -3.63 4.79 8.53
CA LYS A 138 -4.92 4.52 9.16
C LYS A 138 -5.94 4.22 8.07
N LEU A 139 -6.60 3.07 8.17
CA LEU A 139 -7.68 2.67 7.28
C LEU A 139 -9.02 2.98 7.95
N VAL A 140 -9.78 3.93 7.39
CA VAL A 140 -11.06 4.39 7.94
C VAL A 140 -12.20 4.01 7.01
N CYS A 141 -13.18 3.24 7.50
CA CYS A 141 -14.43 3.03 6.78
C CYS A 141 -15.47 4.09 7.18
N GLY A 142 -16.02 4.80 6.20
CA GLY A 142 -17.13 5.72 6.43
C GLY A 142 -18.45 5.01 6.78
N THR A 143 -18.57 3.74 6.43
CA THR A 143 -19.70 2.87 6.80
C THR A 143 -19.16 1.52 7.28
N PRO A 144 -19.50 1.06 8.50
CA PRO A 144 -19.04 -0.22 9.04
C PRO A 144 -19.30 -1.37 8.07
N GLY A 145 -18.29 -2.24 7.87
CA GLY A 145 -18.37 -3.40 6.97
C GLY A 145 -18.37 -3.06 5.46
N ASN A 146 -18.55 -1.79 5.07
CA ASN A 146 -18.52 -1.40 3.67
C ASN A 146 -17.10 -0.96 3.24
N LEU A 147 -16.35 -1.88 2.66
CA LEU A 147 -15.00 -1.61 2.16
C LEU A 147 -14.96 -0.59 1.00
N THR A 148 -16.06 -0.36 0.27
CA THR A 148 -16.06 0.66 -0.80
C THR A 148 -16.02 2.09 -0.24
N SER A 149 -16.40 2.27 1.03
CA SER A 149 -16.29 3.53 1.76
C SER A 149 -14.92 3.78 2.39
N LEU A 150 -13.98 2.84 2.22
CA LEU A 150 -12.67 2.88 2.83
C LEU A 150 -11.84 4.07 2.31
N THR A 151 -11.37 4.87 3.26
CA THR A 151 -10.42 5.95 3.01
C THR A 151 -9.15 5.69 3.83
N PRO A 152 -8.03 5.35 3.19
CA PRO A 152 -6.73 5.36 3.84
C PRO A 152 -6.26 6.80 4.05
N VAL A 153 -5.67 7.04 5.21
CA VAL A 153 -5.11 8.34 5.61
C VAL A 153 -3.70 8.13 6.13
N LEU A 154 -2.78 9.00 5.70
CA LEU A 154 -1.43 9.09 6.25
C LEU A 154 -1.33 10.24 7.25
N TYR A 155 -0.61 10.03 8.34
CA TYR A 155 -0.34 11.00 9.40
C TYR A 155 1.10 10.84 9.91
#